data_AF-U1PRA3-F1
#
_entry.id   AF-U1PRA3-F1
#
_cell.length_a   1.000
_cell.length_b   1.000
_cell.length_c   1.000
_cell.angle_alpha   90.00
_cell.angle_beta   90.00
_cell.angle_gamma   90.00
#
_symmetry.space_group_name_H-M   'P 1'
#
loop_
_entity.id
_entity.type
_entity.pdbx_description
1 polymer ?
#
loop_
_entity_poly.entity_id
_entity_poly.type
_entity_poly.pdbx_seq_one_letter_code
_entity_poly.pdbx_strand_id
1 'polypeptide(L)'
;MLTDLYSTVTQAAVMCIENSIKALSQLKQNGYNVGSLNWKAPGELRSFIYVQSGFEFDKKNGQTVLSLSKLADIPLTIHREVSDEVDVKKVSVKEETTGE
;
A
#
# COMPACT_ATOMS: atom_id res chain seq x y z
N MET A 1 11.73 -17.27 -10.09
CA MET A 1 10.44 -16.63 -10.47
C MET A 1 9.39 -16.67 -9.36
N LEU A 2 8.92 -17.84 -8.89
CA LEU A 2 7.97 -17.86 -7.75
C LEU A 2 8.66 -17.45 -6.42
N THR A 3 9.87 -17.95 -6.19
CA THR A 3 10.66 -17.70 -4.98
C THR A 3 11.00 -16.21 -4.78
N ASP A 4 11.29 -15.50 -5.87
CA ASP A 4 11.60 -14.06 -5.84
C ASP A 4 10.37 -13.24 -5.45
N LEU A 5 9.20 -13.58 -6.00
CA LEU A 5 7.93 -12.95 -5.64
C LEU A 5 7.61 -13.14 -4.15
N TYR A 6 7.78 -14.37 -3.63
CA TYR A 6 7.61 -14.67 -2.21
C TYR A 6 8.60 -13.90 -1.33
N SER A 7 9.86 -13.78 -1.77
CA SER A 7 10.90 -13.00 -1.08
C SER A 7 10.54 -11.51 -1.01
N THR A 8 10.11 -10.91 -2.13
CA THR A 8 9.72 -9.49 -2.17
C THR A 8 8.48 -9.19 -1.33
N VAL A 9 7.46 -10.04 -1.39
CA VAL A 9 6.22 -9.84 -0.61
C VAL A 9 6.52 -9.93 0.89
N THR A 10 7.36 -10.88 1.29
CA THR A 10 7.79 -11.02 2.69
C THR A 10 8.56 -9.78 3.15
N GLN A 11 9.49 -9.29 2.32
CA GLN A 11 10.23 -8.06 2.61
C GLN A 11 9.31 -6.84 2.72
N ALA A 12 8.30 -6.72 1.84
CA ALA A 12 7.31 -5.65 1.89
C ALA A 12 6.50 -5.67 3.20
N ALA A 13 6.13 -6.86 3.68
CA ALA A 13 5.46 -7.03 4.96
C ALA A 13 6.34 -6.62 6.13
N VAL A 14 7.61 -7.03 6.16
CA VAL A 14 8.58 -6.61 7.18
C VAL A 14 8.75 -5.09 7.18
N MET A 15 8.96 -4.48 6.01
CA MET A 15 9.05 -3.02 5.87
C MET A 15 7.79 -2.30 6.34
N CYS A 16 6.61 -2.87 6.13
CA CYS A 16 5.34 -2.31 6.61
C CYS A 16 5.31 -2.23 8.14
N ILE A 17 5.70 -3.32 8.79
CA ILE A 17 5.76 -3.42 10.25
C ILE A 17 6.78 -2.43 10.81
N GLU A 18 7.99 -2.39 10.25
CA GLU A 18 9.04 -1.46 10.69
C GLU A 18 8.62 0.00 10.56
N ASN A 19 8.01 0.39 9.44
CA ASN A 19 7.53 1.75 9.23
C ASN A 19 6.42 2.11 10.24
N SER A 20 5.52 1.17 10.54
CA SER A 20 4.46 1.38 11.53
C SER A 20 5.03 1.58 12.93
N ILE A 21 6.03 0.78 13.32
CA ILE A 21 6.74 0.93 14.61
C ILE A 21 7.45 2.29 14.68
N LYS A 22 8.15 2.70 13.62
CA LYS A 22 8.82 4.01 13.56
C LYS A 22 7.84 5.16 13.71
N ALA A 23 6.70 5.12 13.01
CA ALA A 23 5.66 6.14 13.11
C ALA A 23 5.06 6.21 14.52
N LEU A 24 4.73 5.07 15.14
CA LEU A 24 4.24 5.02 16.52
C LEU A 24 5.28 5.57 17.51
N SER A 25 6.56 5.24 17.31
CA SER A 25 7.66 5.76 18.15
C SER A 25 7.76 7.29 18.06
N GLN A 26 7.69 7.85 16.86
CA GLN A 26 7.69 9.31 16.65
C GLN A 26 6.47 9.98 17.30
N LEU A 27 5.28 9.42 17.14
CA LEU A 27 4.07 9.93 17.79
C LEU A 27 4.19 9.92 19.32
N LYS A 28 4.76 8.85 19.89
CA LYS A 28 5.03 8.77 21.32
C LYS A 28 6.03 9.84 21.79
N GLN A 29 7.10 10.07 21.02
CA GLN A 29 8.09 11.12 21.30
C GLN A 29 7.45 12.52 21.25
N ASN A 30 6.47 12.73 20.38
CA ASN A 30 5.71 13.96 20.27
C ASN A 30 4.62 14.12 21.36
N GLY A 31 4.57 13.23 22.36
CA GLY A 31 3.66 13.32 23.50
C GLY A 31 2.26 12.75 23.27
N TYR A 32 2.00 12.09 22.14
CA TYR A 32 0.72 11.45 21.89
C TYR A 32 0.61 10.11 22.64
N ASN A 33 -0.59 9.80 23.14
CA ASN A 33 -0.91 8.46 23.62
C ASN A 33 -1.07 7.53 22.42
N VAL A 34 -0.16 6.56 22.27
CA VAL A 34 -0.16 5.62 21.16
C VAL A 34 -0.50 4.21 21.63
N GLY A 35 -1.29 3.49 20.83
CA GLY A 35 -1.51 2.06 21.02
C GLY A 35 -0.34 1.20 20.54
N SER A 36 -0.51 -0.12 20.60
CA SER A 36 0.41 -1.10 20.03
C SER A 36 -0.07 -1.61 18.67
N LEU A 37 0.85 -2.23 17.92
CA LEU A 37 0.45 -3.05 16.78
C LEU A 37 -0.36 -4.24 17.29
N ASN A 38 -1.43 -4.56 16.56
CA ASN A 38 -2.30 -5.69 16.86
C ASN A 38 -2.30 -6.65 15.68
N TRP A 39 -2.44 -7.94 15.98
CA TRP A 39 -2.70 -8.95 14.96
C TRP A 39 -4.05 -8.68 14.29
N LYS A 40 -4.09 -8.82 12.96
CA LYS A 40 -5.33 -8.80 12.17
C LYS A 40 -5.54 -10.17 11.58
N ALA A 41 -6.75 -10.72 11.73
CA ALA A 41 -7.09 -11.99 11.10
C ALA A 41 -7.12 -11.86 9.57
N PRO A 42 -7.01 -12.98 8.83
CA PRO A 42 -7.25 -13.00 7.39
C PRO A 42 -8.61 -12.35 7.07
N GLY A 43 -8.64 -11.36 6.17
CA GLY A 43 -9.84 -10.59 5.82
C GLY A 43 -10.05 -9.29 6.62
N GLU A 44 -9.43 -9.14 7.79
CA GLU A 44 -9.40 -7.85 8.52
C GLU A 44 -8.30 -6.92 8.02
N LEU A 45 -7.26 -7.50 7.41
CA LEU A 45 -6.20 -6.76 6.75
C LEU A 45 -6.68 -6.27 5.37
N ARG A 46 -7.27 -5.09 5.36
CA ARG A 46 -7.85 -4.42 4.18
C ARG A 46 -6.86 -3.52 3.44
N SER A 47 -5.57 -3.76 3.61
CA SER A 47 -4.53 -2.94 2.99
C SER A 47 -3.32 -3.77 2.64
N PHE A 48 -2.69 -3.46 1.51
CA PHE A 48 -1.44 -4.08 1.10
C PHE A 48 -0.51 -3.04 0.47
N ILE A 49 0.78 -3.37 0.49
CA ILE A 49 1.82 -2.55 -0.13
C ILE A 49 2.38 -3.31 -1.32
N TYR A 50 2.39 -2.66 -2.47
CA TYR A 50 3.03 -3.14 -3.69
C TYR A 50 4.36 -2.40 -3.88
N VAL A 51 5.47 -3.11 -3.74
CA VAL A 51 6.84 -2.57 -3.82
C VAL A 51 7.58 -3.02 -5.09
N GLN A 52 6.89 -3.70 -6.00
CA GLN A 52 7.48 -4.16 -7.26
C GLN A 52 7.27 -3.12 -8.35
N SER A 53 8.24 -3.04 -9.26
CA SER A 53 8.09 -2.37 -10.56
C SER A 53 7.00 -3.06 -11.38
N GLY A 54 6.30 -2.31 -12.24
CA GLY A 54 5.16 -2.82 -13.01
C GLY A 54 3.81 -2.48 -12.37
N PHE A 55 3.69 -1.27 -11.83
CA PHE A 55 2.39 -0.64 -11.67
C PHE A 55 2.33 0.54 -12.65
N GLU A 56 1.18 0.74 -13.26
CA GLU A 56 0.94 1.83 -14.21
C GLU A 56 -0.40 2.50 -13.89
N PHE A 57 -0.49 3.81 -14.11
CA PHE A 57 -1.75 4.55 -14.03
C PHE A 57 -2.29 4.72 -15.44
N ASP A 58 -3.32 3.96 -15.78
CA ASP A 58 -3.98 3.99 -17.08
C ASP A 58 -5.30 4.75 -17.02
N LYS A 59 -5.76 5.26 -18.17
CA LYS A 59 -7.16 5.69 -18.34
C LYS A 59 -7.89 4.68 -19.22
N LYS A 60 -8.77 3.88 -18.60
CA LYS A 60 -9.65 2.93 -19.31
C LYS A 60 -11.09 3.44 -19.23
N ASN A 61 -11.74 3.63 -20.38
CA ASN A 61 -13.12 4.14 -20.48
C ASN A 61 -13.39 5.45 -19.72
N GLY A 62 -12.41 6.35 -19.66
CA GLY A 62 -12.54 7.63 -18.94
C GLY A 62 -12.36 7.53 -17.41
N GLN A 63 -12.17 6.33 -16.87
CA GLN A 63 -11.82 6.10 -15.45
C GLN A 63 -10.32 5.82 -15.32
N THR A 64 -9.68 6.40 -14.30
CA THR A 64 -8.30 6.05 -13.97
C THR A 64 -8.25 4.68 -13.30
N VAL A 65 -7.33 3.83 -13.74
CA VAL A 65 -7.10 2.48 -13.23
C VAL A 65 -5.63 2.35 -12.85
N LEU A 66 -5.37 1.77 -11.69
CA LEU A 66 -4.05 1.29 -11.30
C LEU A 66 -3.90 -0.15 -11.78
N SER A 67 -3.10 -0.34 -12.82
CA SER A 67 -2.77 -1.64 -13.38
C SER A 67 -1.60 -2.23 -12.60
N LEU A 68 -1.79 -3.34 -11.88
CA LEU A 68 -0.71 -4.07 -11.22
C LEU A 68 -0.36 -5.29 -12.08
N SER A 69 0.80 -5.29 -12.77
CA SER A 69 1.10 -6.24 -13.86
C SER A 69 0.94 -7.73 -13.54
N LYS A 70 0.96 -8.11 -12.25
CA LYS A 70 0.86 -9.51 -11.79
C LYS A 70 -0.35 -9.81 -10.91
N LEU A 71 -1.24 -8.84 -10.68
CA LEU A 71 -2.34 -8.97 -9.73
C LEU A 71 -3.68 -8.64 -10.36
N ALA A 72 -3.94 -7.36 -10.61
CA ALA A 72 -5.25 -6.88 -11.02
C ALA A 72 -5.17 -5.42 -11.48
N ASP A 73 -6.23 -5.02 -12.18
CA ASP A 73 -6.56 -3.64 -12.47
C ASP A 73 -7.50 -3.12 -11.38
N ILE A 74 -7.12 -2.05 -10.69
CA ILE A 74 -7.89 -1.45 -9.59
C ILE A 74 -8.41 -0.08 -10.04
N PRO A 75 -9.73 0.13 -10.12
CA PRO A 75 -10.28 1.45 -10.45
C PRO A 75 -9.97 2.44 -9.32
N LEU A 76 -9.46 3.61 -9.69
CA LEU A 76 -9.08 4.67 -8.75
C LEU A 76 -9.82 5.97 -9.05
N THR A 77 -10.11 6.71 -7.98
CA THR A 77 -10.44 8.14 -8.05
C THR A 77 -9.19 8.93 -7.67
N ILE A 78 -8.64 9.68 -8.61
CA ILE A 78 -7.45 10.50 -8.38
C ILE A 78 -7.87 11.83 -7.75
N HIS A 79 -7.37 12.12 -6.55
CA HIS A 79 -7.54 13.41 -5.88
C HIS A 79 -6.44 14.43 -6.20
N ARG A 80 -5.29 13.99 -6.71
CA ARG A 80 -4.16 14.83 -7.12
C ARG A 80 -3.48 14.22 -8.33
N GLU A 81 -3.21 15.01 -9.35
CA GLU A 81 -2.45 14.56 -10.52
C GLU A 81 -1.08 14.02 -10.09
N VAL A 82 -0.78 12.81 -10.54
CA VAL A 82 0.53 12.17 -10.38
C VAL A 82 1.30 12.49 -11.65
N SER A 83 2.43 13.17 -11.55
CA SER A 83 3.23 13.50 -12.74
C SER A 83 3.76 12.21 -13.38
N ASP A 84 3.73 12.12 -14.72
CA ASP A 84 4.26 10.97 -15.47
C ASP A 84 5.80 10.85 -15.38
N GLU A 85 6.48 11.91 -14.93
CA GLU A 85 7.95 11.97 -14.82
C GLU A 85 8.50 11.37 -13.51
N VAL A 86 7.64 10.83 -12.64
CA VAL A 86 8.06 10.32 -11.32
C VAL A 86 8.20 8.80 -11.32
N ASP A 87 9.40 8.31 -11.01
CA ASP A 87 9.61 6.89 -10.70
C ASP A 87 8.98 6.57 -9.34
N VAL A 88 7.78 5.97 -9.38
CA VAL A 88 7.07 5.54 -8.18
C VAL A 88 7.69 4.21 -7.72
N LYS A 89 8.19 4.16 -6.49
CA LYS A 89 8.88 2.97 -5.96
C LYS A 89 7.96 2.03 -5.19
N LYS A 90 6.79 2.51 -4.81
CA LYS A 90 5.87 1.83 -3.91
C LYS A 90 4.48 2.41 -4.04
N VAL A 91 3.49 1.53 -4.09
CA VAL A 91 2.07 1.88 -3.96
C VAL A 91 1.52 1.25 -2.69
N SER A 92 0.72 2.00 -1.93
CA SER A 92 -0.01 1.49 -0.78
C SER A 92 -1.49 1.57 -1.10
N VAL A 93 -2.16 0.43 -1.14
CA VAL A 93 -3.60 0.34 -1.38
C VAL A 93 -4.28 0.00 -0.06
N LYS A 94 -5.29 0.80 0.30
CA LYS A 94 -6.11 0.59 1.49
C LYS A 94 -7.57 0.67 1.05
N GLU A 95 -8.33 -0.37 1.36
CA GLU A 95 -9.78 -0.33 1.32
C GLU A 95 -10.26 0.39 2.59
N GLU A 96 -11.04 1.45 2.39
CA GLU A 96 -11.68 2.18 3.46
C GLU A 96 -12.98 1.48 3.85
N THR A 97 -13.26 1.38 5.14
CA THR A 97 -14.58 0.97 5.60
C THR A 97 -15.54 2.12 5.31
N THR A 98 -16.44 1.96 4.34
CA THR A 98 -17.66 2.76 4.29
C THR A 98 -18.40 2.51 5.60
N GLY A 99 -18.35 3.47 6.52
CA GLY A 99 -19.02 3.36 7.81
C GLY A 99 -20.52 3.25 7.58
N GLU A 100 -21.08 2.12 7.96
CA GLU A 100 -22.48 2.00 8.39
C GLU A 100 -22.52 2.06 9.93
#